data_AF-A0A1U7D3Z8-F1
#
_entry.id   AF-A0A1U7D3Z8-F1
#
_cell.length_a   1.000
_cell.length_b   1.000
_cell.length_c   1.000
_cell.angle_alpha   90.00
_cell.angle_beta   90.00
_cell.angle_gamma   90.00
#
_symmetry.space_group_name_H-M   'P 1'
#
loop_
_entity.id
_entity.type
_entity.pdbx_description
1 polymer ?
#
loop_
_entity_poly.entity_id
_entity_poly.type
_entity_poly.pdbx_seq_one_letter_code
_entity_poly.pdbx_strand_id
1 'polypeptide(L)'
;MLTLDGALPVEHLAPGDRVITRDSGTAVLARVVCDNRRTDLVAIRAGTLGTRRPDRNMVLPAGQDVLLRDWRARLLFGAARALVPADRLADGLFVRKIGRHDVALVELRFDAPHILYGDGLELAAAHPVAGPG
;
A
#
# COMPACT_ATOMS: atom_id res chain seq x y z
N MET A 1 6.35 2.80 -7.03
CA MET A 1 6.68 1.44 -6.57
C MET A 1 8.17 1.22 -6.70
N LEU A 2 8.82 0.64 -5.69
CA LEU A 2 10.26 0.40 -5.74
C LEU A 2 10.57 -0.91 -6.49
N THR A 3 11.40 -0.83 -7.52
CA THR A 3 11.88 -1.98 -8.31
C THR A 3 13.42 -2.00 -8.33
N LEU A 4 14.01 -3.00 -8.98
CA LEU A 4 15.45 -3.09 -9.16
C LEU A 4 16.04 -1.96 -10.03
N ASP A 5 15.23 -1.35 -10.89
CA ASP A 5 15.61 -0.22 -11.75
C ASP A 5 15.32 1.15 -11.09
N GLY A 6 14.91 1.15 -9.82
CA GLY A 6 14.55 2.34 -9.06
C GLY A 6 13.05 2.49 -8.82
N ALA A 7 12.61 3.71 -8.51
CA ALA A 7 11.19 3.97 -8.27
C ALA A 7 10.45 4.14 -9.61
N LEU A 8 9.52 3.25 -9.91
CA LEU A 8 8.66 3.31 -11.09
C LEU A 8 7.21 3.68 -10.72
N PRO A 9 6.50 4.44 -11.57
CA PRO A 9 5.05 4.57 -11.49
C PRO A 9 4.36 3.20 -11.56
N VAL A 10 3.23 3.05 -10.86
CA VAL A 10 2.55 1.74 -10.75
C VAL A 10 1.95 1.31 -12.10
N GLU A 11 1.56 2.28 -12.91
CA GLU A 11 1.02 2.12 -14.26
C GLU A 11 2.03 1.59 -15.29
N HIS A 12 3.33 1.59 -14.96
CA HIS A 12 4.38 1.03 -15.82
C HIS A 12 4.75 -0.41 -15.47
N LEU A 13 4.17 -0.97 -14.41
CA LEU A 13 4.45 -2.35 -14.01
C LEU A 13 3.63 -3.34 -14.84
N ALA A 14 4.26 -4.46 -15.19
CA ALA A 14 3.66 -5.55 -15.93
C ALA A 14 3.94 -6.91 -15.25
N PRO A 15 3.09 -7.93 -15.48
CA PRO A 15 3.39 -9.29 -15.04
C PRO A 15 4.78 -9.74 -15.49
N GLY A 16 5.54 -10.36 -14.59
CA GLY A 16 6.95 -10.73 -14.78
C GLY A 16 7.95 -9.75 -14.17
N ASP A 17 7.54 -8.51 -13.87
CA ASP A 17 8.42 -7.52 -13.25
C ASP A 17 8.82 -7.92 -11.83
N ARG A 18 10.08 -7.63 -11.46
CA ARG A 18 10.57 -7.80 -10.08
C ARG A 18 10.38 -6.52 -9.28
N VAL A 19 9.50 -6.59 -8.28
CA VAL A 19 9.22 -5.51 -7.34
C VAL A 19 9.98 -5.75 -6.04
N ILE A 20 10.56 -4.71 -5.45
CA ILE A 20 11.21 -4.81 -4.14
C ILE A 20 10.13 -4.93 -3.07
N THR A 21 10.27 -5.95 -2.22
CA THR A 21 9.35 -6.24 -1.12
C THR A 21 10.09 -6.18 0.21
N ARG A 22 9.37 -5.84 1.28
CA ARG A 22 9.96 -5.79 2.62
C ARG A 22 10.28 -7.19 3.16
N ASP A 23 9.45 -8.18 2.84
CA ASP A 23 9.47 -9.49 3.46
C ASP A 23 10.36 -10.51 2.73
N SER A 24 10.51 -10.40 1.41
CA SER A 24 11.31 -11.34 0.60
C SER A 24 12.46 -10.68 -0.17
N GLY A 25 12.67 -9.37 0.00
CA GLY A 25 13.65 -8.59 -0.75
C GLY A 25 13.16 -8.22 -2.15
N THR A 26 12.79 -9.22 -2.95
CA THR A 26 12.06 -9.02 -4.22
C THR A 26 10.99 -10.09 -4.41
N ALA A 27 9.97 -9.78 -5.21
CA ALA A 27 8.97 -10.72 -5.67
C ALA A 27 8.60 -10.45 -7.13
N VAL A 28 8.23 -11.50 -7.87
CA VAL A 28 7.82 -11.41 -9.27
C VAL A 28 6.32 -11.15 -9.33
N LEU A 29 5.93 -10.10 -10.05
CA LEU A 29 4.55 -9.71 -10.22
C LEU A 29 3.81 -10.75 -11.08
N ALA A 30 2.80 -11.41 -10.52
CA ALA A 30 2.03 -12.43 -11.24
C ALA A 30 0.95 -11.84 -12.13
N ARG A 31 0.30 -10.76 -11.64
CA ARG A 31 -0.81 -10.11 -12.34
C ARG A 31 -0.92 -8.65 -11.93
N VAL A 32 -1.28 -7.81 -12.91
CA VAL A 32 -1.71 -6.43 -12.72
C VAL A 32 -3.17 -6.34 -13.11
N VAL A 33 -4.02 -5.81 -12.23
CA VAL A 33 -5.42 -5.56 -12.52
C VAL A 33 -5.68 -4.07 -12.44
N CYS A 34 -6.19 -3.50 -13.52
CA CYS A 34 -6.57 -2.10 -13.60
C CYS A 34 -8.08 -2.02 -13.82
N ASP A 35 -8.79 -1.37 -12.91
CA ASP A 35 -10.23 -1.15 -13.06
C ASP A 35 -10.68 0.18 -12.42
N ASN A 36 -11.83 0.68 -12.87
CA ASN A 36 -12.46 1.83 -12.26
C ASN A 36 -13.43 1.36 -11.18
N ARG A 37 -13.27 1.85 -9.95
CA ARG A 37 -14.10 1.47 -8.81
C ARG A 37 -14.58 2.70 -8.06
N ARG A 38 -15.83 2.62 -7.60
CA ARG A 38 -16.42 3.59 -6.69
C ARG A 38 -16.18 3.18 -5.23
N THR A 39 -15.16 3.73 -4.59
CA THR A 39 -14.71 3.32 -3.26
C THR A 39 -14.44 4.52 -2.34
N ASP A 40 -14.46 4.27 -1.03
CA ASP A 40 -14.08 5.27 -0.03
C ASP A 40 -12.57 5.48 -0.06
N LEU A 41 -12.16 6.75 0.05
CA LEU A 41 -10.75 7.14 -0.05
C LEU A 41 -10.27 7.85 1.21
N VAL A 42 -8.97 7.74 1.44
CA VAL A 42 -8.24 8.43 2.49
C VAL A 42 -7.10 9.22 1.86
N ALA A 43 -7.06 10.53 2.14
CA ALA A 43 -5.93 11.38 1.85
C ALA A 43 -4.94 11.37 3.02
N ILE A 44 -3.67 11.12 2.73
CA ILE A 44 -2.58 11.10 3.69
C ILE A 44 -1.62 12.22 3.31
N ARG A 45 -1.47 13.22 4.19
CA ARG A 45 -0.49 14.28 4.00
C ARG A 45 0.93 13.73 4.17
N ALA A 46 1.89 14.26 3.41
CA ALA A 46 3.31 13.93 3.54
C ALA A 46 3.83 14.08 4.98
N GLY A 47 4.68 13.15 5.42
CA GLY A 47 5.40 13.25 6.69
C GLY A 47 4.62 12.88 7.96
N THR A 48 3.41 12.34 7.85
CA THR A 48 2.44 12.17 8.94
C THR A 48 2.53 10.81 9.66
N LEU A 49 3.02 9.79 8.96
CA LEU A 49 3.18 8.42 9.45
C LEU A 49 4.66 8.08 9.65
N GLY A 50 4.99 7.47 10.79
CA GLY A 50 6.35 7.07 11.14
C GLY A 50 7.40 8.18 11.00
N THR A 51 8.56 7.83 10.47
CA THR A 51 9.73 8.69 10.30
C THR A 51 9.61 9.59 9.07
N ARG A 52 8.67 10.54 9.10
CA ARG A 52 8.40 11.49 7.99
C ARG A 52 7.98 10.83 6.67
N ARG A 53 7.06 9.87 6.72
CA ARG A 53 6.41 9.26 5.54
C ARG A 53 4.92 9.61 5.50
N PRO A 54 4.21 9.51 4.37
CA PRO A 54 4.72 9.33 3.00
C PRO A 54 5.61 10.50 2.55
N ASP A 55 6.36 10.30 1.48
CA ASP A 55 7.31 11.28 0.93
C ASP A 55 6.61 12.47 0.25
N ARG A 56 5.38 12.23 -0.18
CA ARG A 56 4.47 13.21 -0.78
C ARG A 56 3.05 12.93 -0.30
N ASN A 57 2.16 13.90 -0.52
CA ASN A 57 0.74 13.67 -0.30
C ASN A 57 0.28 12.52 -1.19
N MET A 58 -0.53 11.62 -0.65
CA MET A 58 -1.09 10.49 -1.40
C MET A 58 -2.54 10.24 -1.04
N VAL A 59 -3.23 9.52 -1.93
CA VAL A 59 -4.59 9.05 -1.73
C VAL A 59 -4.58 7.54 -1.86
N LEU A 60 -5.20 6.85 -0.90
CA LEU A 60 -5.35 5.41 -0.90
C LEU A 60 -6.82 5.02 -0.78
N PRO A 61 -7.24 3.85 -1.30
CA PRO A 61 -8.48 3.22 -0.88
C PRO A 61 -8.53 3.09 0.64
N ALA A 62 -9.70 3.33 1.24
CA ALA A 62 -9.90 3.26 2.68
C ALA A 62 -9.48 1.91 3.28
N GLY A 63 -9.72 0.81 2.54
CA GLY A 63 -9.34 -0.55 2.92
C GLY A 63 -7.90 -0.95 2.56
N GLN A 64 -7.07 -0.06 2.01
CA GLN A 64 -5.67 -0.38 1.74
C GLN A 64 -4.93 -0.57 3.06
N ASP A 65 -4.39 -1.76 3.27
CA ASP A 65 -3.58 -2.04 4.45
C ASP A 65 -2.20 -1.38 4.34
N VAL A 66 -1.86 -0.62 5.38
CA VAL A 66 -0.57 0.04 5.59
C VAL A 66 0.13 -0.66 6.75
N LEU A 67 1.39 -1.03 6.57
CA LEU A 67 2.21 -1.61 7.63
C LEU A 67 2.72 -0.52 8.57
N LEU A 68 2.20 -0.49 9.79
CA LEU A 68 2.76 0.29 10.88
C LEU A 68 3.83 -0.48 11.62
N ARG A 69 4.95 0.19 11.92
CA ARG A 69 6.06 -0.37 12.71
C ARG A 69 6.64 0.63 13.72
N ASP A 70 5.92 1.72 13.99
CA ASP A 70 6.30 2.73 14.97
C ASP A 70 5.56 2.53 16.31
N TRP A 71 5.66 3.51 17.20
CA TRP A 71 5.00 3.47 18.51
C TRP A 71 3.47 3.25 18.42
N ARG A 72 2.82 3.65 17.32
CA ARG A 72 1.38 3.47 17.12
C ARG A 72 1.03 1.99 17.00
N ALA A 73 1.88 1.17 16.38
CA ALA A 73 1.63 -0.27 16.29
C ALA A 73 1.54 -0.91 17.68
N ARG A 74 2.44 -0.51 18.59
CA ARG A 74 2.44 -1.00 19.97
C ARG A 74 1.25 -0.45 20.76
N LEU A 75 0.97 0.84 20.65
CA LEU A 75 -0.12 1.46 21.39
C LEU A 75 -1.50 0.92 20.95
N LEU A 76 -1.73 0.81 19.65
CA LEU A 76 -3.03 0.46 19.08
C LEU A 76 -3.29 -1.05 19.01
N PHE A 77 -2.23 -1.87 18.89
CA PHE A 77 -2.36 -3.31 18.64
C PHE A 77 -1.52 -4.19 19.57
N GLY A 78 -0.77 -3.62 20.52
CA GLY A 78 0.11 -4.39 21.40
C GLY A 78 1.25 -5.13 20.67
N ALA A 79 1.52 -4.78 19.41
CA ALA A 79 2.45 -5.50 18.54
C ALA A 79 3.59 -4.59 18.06
N ALA A 80 4.76 -5.19 17.78
CA ALA A 80 5.89 -4.44 17.21
C ALA A 80 5.61 -3.93 15.78
N ARG A 81 4.67 -4.56 15.08
CA ARG A 81 4.19 -4.19 13.76
C ARG A 81 2.74 -4.64 13.56
N ALA A 82 1.97 -3.90 12.77
CA ALA A 82 0.59 -4.24 12.45
C ALA A 82 0.25 -3.77 11.02
N LEU A 83 -0.52 -4.58 10.28
CA LEU A 83 -1.21 -4.12 9.08
C LEU A 83 -2.52 -3.47 9.49
N VAL A 84 -2.75 -2.26 8.99
CA VAL A 84 -3.89 -1.43 9.40
C VAL A 84 -4.52 -0.80 8.16
N PRO A 85 -5.84 -0.93 7.98
CA PRO A 85 -6.56 -0.23 6.92
C PRO A 85 -6.34 1.29 7.03
N ALA A 86 -6.11 1.96 5.90
CA ALA A 86 -5.81 3.39 5.86
C ALA A 86 -6.85 4.24 6.59
N ASP A 87 -8.13 3.85 6.56
CA ASP A 87 -9.21 4.61 7.21
C ASP A 87 -9.19 4.55 8.74
N ARG A 88 -8.59 3.50 9.32
CA ARG A 88 -8.35 3.38 10.77
C ARG A 88 -7.21 4.24 11.25
N LEU A 89 -6.41 4.78 10.33
CA LEU A 89 -5.36 5.76 10.61
C LEU A 89 -5.88 7.19 10.57
N ALA A 90 -7.14 7.41 10.17
CA ALA A 90 -7.71 8.75 10.02
C ALA A 90 -7.83 9.47 11.37
N ASP A 91 -7.13 10.60 11.48
CA ASP A 91 -7.17 11.52 12.63
C ASP A 91 -8.00 12.79 12.34
N GLY A 92 -8.47 12.96 11.10
CA GLY A 92 -9.24 14.12 10.65
C GLY A 92 -8.40 15.37 10.34
N LEU A 93 -7.09 15.34 10.61
CA LEU A 93 -6.18 16.46 10.42
C LEU A 93 -5.19 16.18 9.28
N PHE A 94 -4.44 15.10 9.43
CA PHE A 94 -3.31 14.72 8.58
C PHE A 94 -3.61 13.48 7.75
N VAL A 95 -4.45 12.60 8.29
CA VAL A 95 -5.02 11.46 7.59
C VAL A 95 -6.54 11.65 7.60
N ARG A 96 -7.11 11.84 6.42
CA ARG A 96 -8.50 12.30 6.27
C ARG A 96 -9.27 11.39 5.34
N LYS A 97 -10.43 10.92 5.79
CA LYS A 97 -11.43 10.33 4.89
C LYS A 97 -11.93 11.45 3.97
N ILE A 98 -11.89 11.24 2.67
CA ILE A 98 -12.31 12.23 1.66
C ILE A 98 -13.60 11.85 0.93
N GLY A 99 -14.28 10.81 1.42
CA GLY A 99 -15.53 10.31 0.87
C GLY A 99 -15.35 9.29 -0.24
N ARG A 100 -16.46 8.97 -0.90
CA ARG A 100 -16.54 7.92 -1.93
C ARG A 100 -16.42 8.52 -3.33
N HIS A 101 -15.43 8.06 -4.10
CA HIS A 101 -15.14 8.57 -5.44
C HIS A 101 -14.93 7.44 -6.44
N ASP A 102 -15.16 7.73 -7.72
CA ASP A 102 -14.74 6.86 -8.81
C ASP A 102 -13.25 7.07 -9.06
N VAL A 103 -12.46 6.00 -8.93
CA VAL A 103 -11.00 6.03 -9.14
C VAL A 103 -10.54 4.85 -9.97
N ALA A 104 -9.50 5.07 -10.75
CA ALA A 104 -8.72 3.99 -11.35
C ALA A 104 -7.85 3.35 -10.27
N LEU A 105 -8.08 2.07 -9.99
CA LEU A 105 -7.30 1.29 -9.06
C LEU A 105 -6.36 0.37 -9.84
N VAL A 106 -5.10 0.30 -9.38
CA VAL A 106 -4.12 -0.66 -9.87
C VAL A 106 -3.79 -1.63 -8.75
N GLU A 107 -4.19 -2.89 -8.90
CA GLU A 107 -3.88 -3.96 -7.97
C GLU A 107 -2.69 -4.76 -8.48
N LEU A 108 -1.64 -4.83 -7.65
CA LEU A 108 -0.47 -5.67 -7.87
C LEU A 108 -0.67 -6.99 -7.13
N ARG A 109 -0.74 -8.10 -7.87
CA ARG A 109 -0.94 -9.44 -7.30
C ARG A 109 0.27 -10.31 -7.55
N PHE A 110 0.64 -11.05 -6.51
CA PHE A 110 1.76 -11.97 -6.48
C PHE A 110 1.25 -13.36 -6.08
N ASP A 111 2.14 -14.35 -6.11
CA ASP A 111 1.89 -15.75 -5.78
C ASP A 111 1.69 -15.93 -4.26
N ALA A 112 2.23 -14.99 -3.47
CA ALA A 112 2.14 -14.95 -2.02
C ALA A 112 1.87 -13.52 -1.53
N PRO A 113 1.39 -13.34 -0.27
CA PRO A 113 1.25 -12.02 0.31
C PRO A 113 2.61 -11.33 0.46
N HIS A 114 2.73 -10.09 -0.01
CA HIS A 114 3.94 -9.29 0.11
C HIS A 114 3.65 -7.87 0.59
N ILE A 115 4.68 -7.24 1.17
CA ILE A 115 4.65 -5.83 1.56
C ILE A 115 5.50 -5.03 0.58
N LEU A 116 4.87 -4.09 -0.11
CA LEU A 116 5.45 -3.25 -1.16
C LEU A 116 5.87 -1.90 -0.62
N TYR A 117 6.88 -1.29 -1.24
CA TYR A 117 7.26 0.10 -0.96
C TYR A 117 6.58 1.04 -1.97
N GLY A 118 5.72 1.93 -1.47
CA GLY A 118 4.99 2.93 -2.25
C GLY A 118 5.12 4.32 -1.65
N ASP A 119 5.79 5.24 -2.34
CA ASP A 119 5.98 6.65 -1.94
C ASP A 119 6.37 6.82 -0.46
N GLY A 120 7.27 5.96 -0.01
CA GLY A 120 7.79 5.96 1.36
C GLY A 120 6.97 5.18 2.39
N LEU A 121 5.78 4.67 2.03
CA LEU A 121 5.01 3.75 2.86
C LEU A 121 5.25 2.28 2.51
N GLU A 122 4.95 1.42 3.48
CA GLU A 122 4.92 -0.02 3.34
C GLU A 122 3.46 -0.47 3.23
N LEU A 123 3.06 -0.99 2.08
CA LEU A 123 1.67 -1.28 1.74
C LEU A 123 1.51 -2.78 1.49
N ALA A 124 0.44 -3.40 1.98
CA ALA A 124 0.14 -4.77 1.57
C ALA A 124 -0.19 -4.81 0.07
N ALA A 125 0.38 -5.79 -0.63
CA ALA A 125 -0.05 -6.13 -1.98
C ALA A 125 -1.52 -6.60 -1.98
N ALA A 126 -2.15 -6.59 -3.16
CA ALA A 126 -3.49 -7.13 -3.30
C ALA A 126 -3.49 -8.64 -3.01
N HIS A 127 -4.69 -9.21 -2.80
CA HIS A 127 -4.82 -10.63 -2.48
C HIS A 127 -4.06 -11.49 -3.50
N PRO A 128 -3.30 -12.52 -3.05
CA PRO A 128 -2.51 -13.35 -3.94
C PRO A 128 -3.36 -13.96 -5.05
N VAL A 129 -2.72 -14.23 -6.19
CA VAL A 129 -3.34 -15.10 -7.19
C VAL A 129 -3.42 -16.49 -6.56
N ALA A 130 -4.61 -17.10 -6.54
CA ALA A 130 -4.71 -18.51 -6.15
C ALA A 130 -3.74 -19.31 -7.02
N GLY A 131 -2.88 -20.12 -6.40
CA GLY A 131 -1.95 -20.99 -7.13
C GLY A 131 -2.73 -21.89 -8.11
N PRO A 132 -2.09 -22.39 -9.18
CA PRO A 132 -2.71 -23.42 -9.99
C PRO A 132 -3.05 -24.60 -9.06
N GLY A 133 -4.34 -24.91 -8.97
CA GLY A 133 -4.83 -26.12 -8.30
C GLY A 133 -4.41 -27.38 -9.03
#